data_AF-A0A6S7FU78-F1
#
_entry.id   AF-A0A6S7FU78-F1
#
_cell.length_a   1.000
_cell.length_b   1.000
_cell.length_c   1.000
_cell.angle_alpha   90.00
_cell.angle_beta   90.00
_cell.angle_gamma   90.00
#
_symmetry.space_group_name_H-M   'P 1'
#
loop_
_entity.id
_entity.type
_entity.pdbx_description
1 polymer ?
#
loop_
_entity_poly.entity_id
_entity_poly.type
_entity_poly.pdbx_seq_one_letter_code
_entity_poly.pdbx_strand_id
1 'polypeptide(L)'
;MFFVIFLGAAMSVLQLEENKKSPKKSMVWSKAKDLILLKEIAAEGVMSNKPRSRERGMQWQRIADNITALGQGVTSRAVRDHYNVMAKKYRARMAQEERSTGEGGAELTEAESLLEELIHIEGEMERQVENENEENQQRIEQERGQALEMRERAMETLGQTRKRTRQNGEGSGKEQKRRRSGDMMKWLQERVELEKEEKKAKREEEREYHEVQRVQQEEMTQAMHQTQQ
;
A
#
# COMPACT_ATOMS: atom_id res chain seq x y z
N MET A 1 -26.55 33.79 -65.26
CA MET A 1 -26.19 32.36 -65.31
C MET A 1 -25.35 32.04 -64.09
N PHE A 2 -25.96 31.96 -62.91
CA PHE A 2 -25.36 31.54 -61.63
C PHE A 2 -26.53 31.27 -60.70
N PHE A 3 -26.83 30.01 -60.37
CA PHE A 3 -27.50 29.57 -59.15
C PHE A 3 -27.62 28.03 -59.21
N VAL A 4 -26.50 27.37 -58.92
CA VAL A 4 -26.47 25.96 -58.54
C VAL A 4 -25.56 25.95 -57.34
N ILE A 5 -26.09 25.96 -56.11
CA ILE A 5 -25.65 25.21 -54.91
C ILE A 5 -26.62 25.61 -53.77
N PHE A 6 -27.70 24.88 -53.55
CA PHE A 6 -28.38 24.79 -52.23
C PHE A 6 -29.30 23.55 -52.24
N LEU A 7 -28.70 22.38 -52.40
CA LEU A 7 -29.39 21.08 -52.30
C LEU A 7 -28.69 20.16 -51.29
N GLY A 8 -28.08 20.75 -50.26
CA GLY A 8 -27.25 20.02 -49.28
C GLY A 8 -27.75 20.06 -47.84
N ALA A 9 -28.90 20.67 -47.54
CA ALA A 9 -29.36 20.88 -46.16
C ALA A 9 -30.74 20.26 -45.82
N ALA A 10 -31.33 19.49 -46.73
CA ALA A 10 -32.66 18.88 -46.50
C ALA A 10 -32.61 17.36 -46.22
N MET A 11 -31.44 16.72 -46.31
CA MET A 11 -31.26 15.26 -46.13
C MET A 11 -30.58 14.86 -44.81
N SER A 12 -30.70 15.68 -43.75
CA SER A 12 -30.31 15.26 -42.38
C SER A 12 -31.37 15.57 -41.31
N VAL A 13 -32.55 16.02 -41.70
CA VAL A 13 -33.64 16.36 -40.76
C VAL A 13 -34.77 15.30 -40.76
N LEU A 14 -34.69 14.28 -41.63
CA LEU A 14 -35.72 13.24 -41.80
C LEU A 14 -35.27 11.84 -41.36
N GLN A 15 -34.61 11.73 -40.21
CA GLN A 15 -34.36 10.43 -39.56
C GLN A 15 -34.46 10.48 -38.03
N LEU A 16 -35.49 11.18 -37.54
CA LEU A 16 -36.02 11.03 -36.18
C LEU A 16 -37.51 10.65 -36.26
N GLU A 17 -37.83 9.72 -37.16
CA GLU A 17 -39.08 8.95 -37.10
C GLU A 17 -39.02 8.03 -35.86
N GLU A 18 -39.62 8.54 -34.80
CA GLU A 18 -40.62 7.81 -34.02
C GLU A 18 -40.22 6.43 -33.45
N ASN A 19 -39.29 6.39 -32.50
CA ASN A 19 -39.27 5.29 -31.51
C ASN A 19 -40.13 5.65 -30.28
N LYS A 20 -41.43 5.87 -30.51
CA LYS A 20 -42.41 5.92 -29.42
C LYS A 20 -42.63 4.49 -28.94
N LYS A 21 -41.78 4.00 -28.03
CA LYS A 21 -42.06 2.79 -27.25
C LYS A 21 -43.42 2.98 -26.57
N SER A 22 -44.42 2.22 -27.01
CA SER A 22 -45.70 2.13 -26.33
C SER A 22 -45.47 1.79 -24.85
N PRO A 23 -46.27 2.34 -23.91
CA PRO A 23 -46.12 1.99 -22.50
C PRO A 23 -46.39 0.49 -22.37
N LYS A 24 -45.32 -0.29 -22.18
CA LYS A 24 -45.42 -1.72 -21.89
C LYS A 24 -46.32 -1.85 -20.66
N LYS A 25 -47.44 -2.57 -20.81
CA LYS A 25 -48.36 -2.85 -19.71
C LYS A 25 -47.54 -3.40 -18.54
N SER A 26 -47.47 -2.64 -17.44
CA SER A 26 -46.70 -3.05 -16.27
C SER A 26 -47.32 -4.32 -15.70
N MET A 27 -46.50 -5.36 -15.52
CA MET A 27 -46.92 -6.59 -14.90
C MET A 27 -47.51 -6.34 -13.51
N VAL A 28 -48.67 -6.95 -13.22
CA VAL A 28 -49.24 -6.99 -11.87
C VAL A 28 -48.61 -8.15 -11.12
N TRP A 29 -47.98 -7.86 -9.99
CA TRP A 29 -47.40 -8.86 -9.09
C TRP A 29 -48.49 -9.60 -8.32
N SER A 30 -48.28 -10.90 -8.10
CA SER A 30 -49.18 -11.78 -7.35
C SER A 30 -48.36 -12.82 -6.61
N LYS A 31 -48.91 -13.46 -5.56
CA LYS A 31 -48.18 -14.46 -4.77
C LYS A 31 -47.54 -15.58 -5.61
N ALA A 32 -48.23 -16.05 -6.65
CA ALA A 32 -47.68 -17.06 -7.56
C ALA A 32 -46.48 -16.54 -8.36
N LYS A 33 -46.51 -15.27 -8.78
CA LYS A 33 -45.42 -14.60 -9.49
C LYS A 33 -44.25 -14.28 -8.57
N ASP A 34 -44.55 -13.96 -7.31
CA ASP A 34 -43.55 -13.72 -6.27
C ASP A 34 -42.75 -15.02 -6.03
N LEU A 35 -43.42 -16.17 -5.95
CA LEU A 35 -42.74 -17.47 -5.83
C LEU A 35 -41.84 -17.79 -7.03
N ILE A 36 -42.33 -17.56 -8.26
CA ILE A 36 -41.50 -17.73 -9.48
C ILE A 36 -40.27 -16.83 -9.40
N LEU A 37 -40.46 -15.55 -9.06
CA LEU A 37 -39.36 -14.61 -8.93
C LEU A 37 -38.33 -15.08 -7.90
N LEU A 38 -38.76 -15.49 -6.71
CA LEU A 38 -37.86 -15.92 -5.65
C LEU A 38 -37.08 -17.18 -6.06
N LYS A 39 -37.72 -18.12 -6.77
CA LYS A 39 -37.05 -19.31 -7.32
C LYS A 39 -35.99 -18.94 -8.35
N GLU A 40 -36.29 -18.02 -9.27
CA GLU A 40 -35.31 -17.54 -10.25
C GLU A 40 -34.15 -16.78 -9.59
N ILE A 41 -34.43 -15.96 -8.56
CA ILE A 41 -33.39 -15.29 -7.76
C ILE A 41 -32.46 -16.30 -7.10
N ALA A 42 -33.01 -17.35 -6.51
CA ALA A 42 -32.25 -18.41 -5.88
C ALA A 42 -31.43 -19.20 -6.91
N ALA A 43 -32.01 -19.52 -8.06
CA ALA A 43 -31.34 -20.26 -9.14
C ALA A 43 -30.13 -19.49 -9.73
N GLU A 44 -30.26 -18.18 -9.95
CA GLU A 44 -29.15 -17.35 -10.45
C GLU A 44 -28.12 -17.00 -9.37
N GLY A 45 -28.47 -17.12 -8.09
CA GLY A 45 -27.56 -16.85 -6.98
C GLY A 45 -27.21 -15.37 -6.80
N VAL A 46 -28.14 -14.46 -7.15
CA VAL A 46 -27.85 -13.01 -7.18
C VAL A 46 -27.50 -12.41 -5.82
N MET A 47 -27.93 -13.06 -4.74
CA MET A 47 -27.66 -12.65 -3.37
C MET A 47 -26.26 -13.06 -2.90
N SER A 48 -25.65 -14.07 -3.51
CA SER A 48 -24.28 -14.52 -3.23
C SER A 48 -23.20 -13.62 -3.84
N ASN A 49 -23.58 -12.60 -4.60
CA ASN A 49 -22.65 -11.67 -5.23
C ASN A 49 -22.47 -10.39 -4.43
N LYS A 50 -21.26 -9.83 -4.49
CA LYS A 50 -20.93 -8.53 -3.89
C LYS A 50 -21.96 -7.47 -4.29
N PRO A 51 -22.56 -6.75 -3.32
CA PRO A 51 -23.48 -5.64 -3.61
C PRO A 51 -22.84 -4.62 -4.55
N ARG A 52 -23.67 -3.99 -5.40
CA ARG A 52 -23.24 -2.98 -6.38
C ARG A 52 -22.18 -3.45 -7.40
N SER A 53 -21.95 -4.76 -7.52
CA SER A 53 -21.08 -5.32 -8.57
C SER A 53 -21.77 -5.34 -9.94
N ARG A 54 -20.96 -5.30 -11.01
CA ARG A 54 -21.45 -5.46 -12.39
C ARG A 54 -22.09 -6.83 -12.60
N GLU A 55 -21.51 -7.87 -12.00
CA GLU A 55 -22.00 -9.25 -12.05
C GLU A 55 -23.40 -9.38 -11.47
N ARG A 56 -23.63 -8.84 -10.26
CA ARG A 56 -24.97 -8.80 -9.66
C ARG A 56 -25.96 -8.07 -10.56
N GLY A 57 -25.53 -6.98 -11.21
CA GLY A 57 -26.33 -6.27 -12.21
C GLY A 57 -26.73 -7.12 -13.42
N MET A 58 -25.80 -7.93 -13.95
CA MET A 58 -26.06 -8.83 -15.09
C MET A 58 -27.01 -9.97 -14.72
N GLN A 59 -26.86 -10.55 -13.52
CA GLN A 59 -27.77 -11.59 -13.05
C GLN A 59 -29.20 -11.07 -12.86
N TRP A 60 -29.37 -9.84 -12.32
CA TRP A 60 -30.69 -9.20 -12.31
C TRP A 60 -31.28 -9.01 -13.70
N GLN A 61 -30.45 -8.86 -14.74
CA GLN A 61 -30.93 -8.80 -16.12
C GLN A 61 -31.37 -10.18 -16.62
N ARG A 62 -30.57 -11.22 -16.36
CA ARG A 62 -30.94 -12.62 -16.69
C ARG A 62 -32.24 -13.05 -16.04
N ILE A 63 -32.44 -12.76 -14.76
CA ILE A 63 -33.70 -13.06 -14.06
C ILE A 63 -34.89 -12.40 -14.78
N ALA A 64 -34.76 -11.14 -15.19
CA ALA A 64 -35.82 -10.46 -15.91
C ALA A 64 -36.06 -11.03 -17.31
N ASP A 65 -35.00 -11.47 -18.00
CA ASP A 65 -35.09 -12.12 -19.30
C ASP A 65 -35.78 -13.50 -19.18
N ASN A 66 -35.44 -14.30 -18.15
CA ASN A 66 -36.10 -15.58 -17.83
C ASN A 66 -37.60 -15.39 -17.55
N ILE A 67 -37.96 -14.43 -16.69
CA ILE A 67 -39.36 -14.12 -16.39
C ILE A 67 -40.10 -13.61 -17.64
N THR A 68 -39.43 -12.82 -18.49
CA THR A 68 -39.99 -12.35 -19.75
C THR A 68 -40.23 -13.51 -20.73
N ALA A 69 -39.34 -14.51 -20.75
CA ALA A 69 -39.52 -15.73 -21.56
C ALA A 69 -40.74 -16.55 -21.11
N LEU A 70 -41.15 -16.47 -19.84
CA LEU A 70 -42.39 -17.06 -19.31
C LEU A 70 -43.66 -16.27 -19.70
N GLY A 71 -43.54 -15.27 -20.59
CA GLY A 71 -44.66 -14.45 -21.07
C GLY A 71 -44.99 -13.25 -20.17
N GLN A 72 -44.15 -12.96 -19.18
CA GLN A 72 -44.35 -11.87 -18.23
C GLN A 72 -43.40 -10.70 -18.53
N GLY A 73 -43.85 -9.70 -19.28
CA GLY A 73 -43.01 -8.56 -19.65
C GLY A 73 -42.55 -7.74 -18.44
N VAL A 74 -41.31 -7.96 -18.00
CA VAL A 74 -40.68 -7.26 -16.88
C VAL A 74 -39.36 -6.64 -17.28
N THR A 75 -38.90 -5.67 -16.47
CA THR A 75 -37.56 -5.10 -16.59
C THR A 75 -36.73 -5.52 -15.39
N SER A 76 -35.40 -5.57 -15.55
CA SER A 76 -34.47 -5.87 -14.45
C SER A 76 -34.70 -4.97 -13.24
N ARG A 77 -34.98 -3.67 -13.48
CA ARG A 77 -35.29 -2.71 -12.43
C ARG A 77 -36.56 -3.09 -11.66
N ALA A 78 -37.64 -3.41 -12.37
CA ALA A 78 -38.90 -3.79 -11.74
C ALA A 78 -38.78 -5.05 -10.87
N VAL A 79 -38.02 -6.04 -11.34
CA VAL A 79 -37.73 -7.27 -10.60
C VAL A 79 -36.99 -6.96 -9.30
N ARG A 80 -35.89 -6.19 -9.38
CA ARG A 80 -35.09 -5.82 -8.21
C ARG A 80 -35.88 -4.98 -7.21
N ASP A 81 -36.60 -3.97 -7.69
CA ASP A 81 -37.39 -3.08 -6.84
C ASP A 81 -38.48 -3.87 -6.11
N HIS A 82 -39.13 -4.82 -6.79
CA HIS A 82 -40.15 -5.68 -6.19
C HIS A 82 -39.56 -6.59 -5.10
N TYR A 83 -38.43 -7.25 -5.36
CA TYR A 83 -37.71 -8.02 -4.34
C TYR A 83 -37.38 -7.16 -3.11
N ASN A 84 -36.83 -5.96 -3.31
CA ASN A 84 -36.47 -5.06 -2.21
C ASN A 84 -37.69 -4.67 -1.35
N VAL A 85 -38.84 -4.45 -1.98
CA VAL A 85 -40.10 -4.18 -1.27
C VAL A 85 -40.55 -5.40 -0.46
N MET A 86 -40.47 -6.61 -1.03
CA MET A 86 -40.80 -7.85 -0.32
C MET A 86 -39.89 -8.07 0.89
N ALA A 87 -38.57 -7.98 0.69
CA ALA A 87 -37.59 -8.14 1.76
C ALA A 87 -37.77 -7.10 2.87
N LYS A 88 -38.02 -5.84 2.51
CA LYS A 88 -38.30 -4.78 3.50
C LYS A 88 -39.56 -5.06 4.31
N LYS A 89 -40.63 -5.53 3.67
CA LYS A 89 -41.88 -5.89 4.37
C LYS A 89 -41.67 -7.08 5.31
N TYR A 90 -40.94 -8.10 4.86
CA TYR A 90 -40.61 -9.27 5.68
C TYR A 90 -39.83 -8.87 6.93
N ARG A 91 -38.71 -8.13 6.77
CA ARG A 91 -37.91 -7.64 7.90
C ARG A 91 -38.74 -6.80 8.88
N ALA A 92 -39.61 -5.93 8.38
CA ALA A 92 -40.48 -5.11 9.23
C ALA A 92 -41.51 -5.96 10.01
N ARG A 93 -42.07 -7.00 9.38
CA ARG A 93 -42.98 -7.94 10.06
C ARG A 93 -42.24 -8.73 11.15
N MET A 94 -41.11 -9.35 10.84
CA MET A 94 -40.33 -10.12 11.81
C MET A 94 -39.90 -9.27 13.01
N ALA A 95 -39.44 -8.03 12.77
CA ALA A 95 -39.09 -7.10 13.84
C ALA A 95 -40.29 -6.65 14.69
N GLN A 96 -41.51 -6.67 14.13
CA GLN A 96 -42.72 -6.38 14.89
C GLN A 96 -43.18 -7.57 15.72
N GLU A 97 -43.09 -8.79 15.17
CA GLU A 97 -43.40 -10.04 15.88
C GLU A 97 -42.48 -10.20 17.09
N GLU A 98 -41.16 -10.05 16.92
CA GLU A 98 -40.17 -10.10 18.01
C GLU A 98 -40.45 -9.09 19.14
N ARG A 99 -41.00 -7.91 18.81
CA ARG A 99 -41.36 -6.89 19.82
C ARG A 99 -42.70 -7.12 20.49
N SER A 100 -43.66 -7.75 19.81
CA SER A 100 -45.08 -7.73 20.21
C SER A 100 -45.54 -9.05 20.81
N THR A 101 -44.89 -10.16 20.45
CA THR A 101 -45.38 -11.50 20.80
C THR A 101 -44.20 -12.48 20.84
N GLY A 102 -43.81 -12.91 22.04
CA GLY A 102 -42.79 -13.94 22.25
C GLY A 102 -43.31 -15.37 22.01
N GLU A 103 -44.36 -15.54 21.21
CA GLU A 103 -45.02 -16.82 20.97
C GLU A 103 -44.96 -17.15 19.47
N GLY A 104 -44.40 -18.32 19.17
CA GLY A 104 -43.88 -18.72 17.87
C GLY A 104 -44.84 -18.48 16.70
N GLY A 105 -44.30 -17.79 15.68
CA GLY A 105 -45.02 -17.38 14.49
C GLY A 105 -45.64 -18.53 13.70
N ALA A 106 -46.71 -18.20 12.99
CA ALA A 106 -47.42 -19.09 12.08
C ALA A 106 -46.46 -19.77 11.07
N GLU A 107 -46.86 -20.93 10.58
CA GLU A 107 -46.10 -21.69 9.57
C GLU A 107 -45.77 -20.79 8.37
N LEU A 108 -44.47 -20.61 8.07
CA LEU A 108 -44.01 -19.81 6.95
C LEU A 108 -44.48 -20.45 5.64
N THR A 109 -45.04 -19.65 4.74
CA THR A 109 -45.32 -20.15 3.39
C THR A 109 -44.01 -20.43 2.64
N GLU A 110 -44.03 -21.31 1.63
CA GLU A 110 -42.84 -21.65 0.82
C GLU A 110 -42.12 -20.40 0.29
N ALA A 111 -42.87 -19.39 -0.17
CA ALA A 111 -42.33 -18.13 -0.64
C ALA A 111 -41.65 -17.32 0.49
N GLU A 112 -42.17 -17.38 1.71
CA GLU A 112 -41.60 -16.68 2.86
C GLU A 112 -40.33 -17.37 3.37
N SER A 113 -40.30 -18.69 3.41
CA SER A 113 -39.08 -19.47 3.72
C SER A 113 -37.97 -19.13 2.72
N LEU A 114 -38.29 -19.17 1.42
CA LEU A 114 -37.30 -18.85 0.39
C LEU A 114 -36.84 -17.39 0.46
N LEU A 115 -37.75 -16.46 0.78
CA LEU A 115 -37.40 -15.05 0.98
C LEU A 115 -36.48 -14.86 2.19
N GLU A 116 -36.73 -15.58 3.28
CA GLU A 116 -35.89 -15.55 4.48
C GLU A 116 -34.47 -16.05 4.19
N GLU A 117 -34.34 -17.19 3.52
CA GLU A 117 -33.05 -17.74 3.10
C GLU A 117 -32.28 -16.76 2.20
N LEU A 118 -32.95 -16.13 1.23
CA LEU A 118 -32.33 -15.12 0.37
C LEU A 118 -31.88 -13.88 1.13
N ILE A 119 -32.65 -13.43 2.11
CA ILE A 119 -32.28 -12.32 3.00
C ILE A 119 -31.07 -12.70 3.86
N HIS A 120 -31.02 -13.94 4.34
CA HIS A 120 -29.89 -14.45 5.12
C HIS A 120 -28.60 -14.43 4.29
N ILE A 121 -28.63 -15.03 3.10
CA ILE A 121 -27.48 -15.05 2.17
C ILE A 121 -27.02 -13.62 1.83
N GLU A 122 -27.97 -12.73 1.52
CA GLU A 122 -27.66 -11.31 1.25
C GLU A 122 -26.94 -10.66 2.44
N GLY A 123 -27.41 -10.91 3.67
CA GLY A 123 -26.80 -10.38 4.88
C GLY A 123 -25.41 -10.95 5.17
N GLU A 124 -25.18 -12.24 4.92
CA GLU A 124 -23.84 -12.85 5.04
C GLU A 124 -22.85 -12.24 4.07
N MET A 125 -23.25 -12.05 2.81
CA MET A 125 -22.41 -11.40 1.80
C MET A 125 -22.12 -9.93 2.13
N GLU A 126 -23.10 -9.20 2.66
CA GLU A 126 -22.88 -7.81 3.11
C GLU A 126 -21.86 -7.75 4.25
N ARG A 127 -21.97 -8.63 5.26
CA ARG A 127 -21.00 -8.72 6.37
C ARG A 127 -19.61 -9.11 5.89
N GLN A 128 -19.50 -10.07 4.97
CA GLN A 128 -18.21 -10.45 4.40
C GLN A 128 -17.55 -9.26 3.70
N VAL A 129 -18.30 -8.51 2.91
CA VAL A 129 -17.80 -7.33 2.19
C VAL A 129 -17.40 -6.22 3.16
N GLU A 130 -18.12 -6.03 4.25
CA GLU A 130 -17.77 -5.07 5.29
C GLU A 130 -16.45 -5.44 5.97
N ASN A 131 -16.31 -6.70 6.40
CA ASN A 131 -15.07 -7.21 7.00
C ASN A 131 -13.86 -7.05 6.06
N GLU A 132 -14.00 -7.41 4.77
CA GLU A 132 -12.95 -7.21 3.76
C GLU A 132 -12.52 -5.74 3.64
N ASN A 133 -13.49 -4.82 3.70
CA ASN A 133 -13.19 -3.39 3.61
C ASN A 133 -12.49 -2.88 4.87
N GLU A 134 -12.90 -3.35 6.05
CA GLU A 134 -12.26 -3.01 7.32
C GLU A 134 -10.82 -3.52 7.38
N GLU A 135 -10.58 -4.78 7.01
CA GLU A 135 -9.24 -5.36 6.92
C GLU A 135 -8.35 -4.58 5.94
N ASN A 136 -8.89 -4.22 4.78
CA ASN A 136 -8.18 -3.42 3.80
C ASN A 136 -7.84 -2.03 4.34
N GLN A 137 -8.75 -1.39 5.06
CA GLN A 137 -8.53 -0.09 5.69
C GLN A 137 -7.47 -0.17 6.79
N GLN A 138 -7.50 -1.21 7.62
CA GLN A 138 -6.48 -1.44 8.65
C GLN A 138 -5.09 -1.67 8.03
N ARG A 139 -5.01 -2.43 6.94
CA ARG A 139 -3.74 -2.63 6.21
C ARG A 139 -3.19 -1.31 5.66
N ILE A 140 -4.05 -0.48 5.06
CA ILE A 140 -3.65 0.85 4.56
C ILE A 140 -3.13 1.73 5.69
N GLU A 141 -3.80 1.73 6.85
CA GLU A 141 -3.37 2.55 7.99
C GLU A 141 -2.05 2.03 8.60
N GLN A 142 -1.85 0.71 8.65
CA GLN A 142 -0.58 0.11 9.07
C GLN A 142 0.57 0.47 8.11
N GLU A 143 0.36 0.36 6.80
CA GLU A 143 1.35 0.75 5.78
C GLU A 143 1.67 2.24 5.88
N ARG A 144 0.66 3.09 6.11
CA ARG A 144 0.83 4.52 6.34
C ARG A 144 1.64 4.80 7.60
N GLY A 145 1.35 4.11 8.70
CA GLY A 145 2.09 4.21 9.96
C GLY A 145 3.55 3.84 9.79
N GLN A 146 3.82 2.72 9.12
CA GLN A 146 5.19 2.27 8.80
C GLN A 146 5.94 3.28 7.92
N ALA A 147 5.29 3.85 6.91
CA ALA A 147 5.90 4.85 6.03
C ALA A 147 6.24 6.15 6.79
N LEU A 148 5.35 6.60 7.69
CA LEU A 148 5.59 7.75 8.55
C LEU A 148 6.73 7.50 9.53
N GLU A 149 6.78 6.32 10.15
CA GLU A 149 7.86 5.95 11.05
C GLU A 149 9.20 5.90 10.32
N MET A 150 9.26 5.32 9.12
CA MET A 150 10.46 5.33 8.27
C MET A 150 10.92 6.74 7.95
N ARG A 151 9.98 7.64 7.62
CA ARG A 151 10.27 9.06 7.36
C ARG A 151 10.81 9.76 8.60
N GLU A 152 10.22 9.53 9.76
CA GLU A 152 10.67 10.09 11.03
C GLU A 152 12.08 9.62 11.36
N ARG A 153 12.33 8.29 11.27
CA ARG A 153 13.65 7.68 11.47
C ARG A 153 14.73 8.28 10.56
N ALA A 154 14.40 8.57 9.30
CA ALA A 154 15.33 9.20 8.36
C ALA A 154 15.64 10.68 8.69
N MET A 155 14.72 11.36 9.38
CA MET A 155 14.84 12.76 9.77
C MET A 155 15.40 12.94 11.20
N GLU A 156 15.68 11.86 11.92
CA GLU A 156 16.28 11.92 13.26
C GLU A 156 17.68 12.53 13.25
N THR A 157 17.97 13.39 14.22
CA THR A 157 19.35 13.82 14.48
C THR A 157 20.15 12.70 15.16
N LEU A 158 21.48 12.72 15.02
CA LEU A 158 22.38 11.72 15.63
C LEU A 158 22.16 11.51 17.14
N GLY A 159 21.77 12.57 17.87
CA GLY A 159 21.44 12.48 19.29
C GLY A 159 20.14 11.72 19.58
N GLN A 160 19.11 11.95 18.76
CA GLN A 160 17.82 11.25 18.83
C GLN A 160 17.98 9.78 18.46
N THR A 161 18.69 9.48 17.37
CA THR A 161 18.98 8.09 16.96
C THR A 161 19.75 7.33 18.04
N ARG A 162 20.80 7.93 18.63
CA ARG A 162 21.54 7.29 19.74
C ARG A 162 20.65 7.02 20.95
N LYS A 163 19.68 7.89 21.26
CA LYS A 163 18.72 7.68 22.35
C LYS A 163 17.74 6.55 22.04
N ARG A 164 17.17 6.53 20.83
CA ARG A 164 16.25 5.49 20.36
C ARG A 164 16.91 4.11 20.29
N THR A 165 18.09 4.00 19.68
CA THR A 165 18.86 2.73 19.59
C THR A 165 19.23 2.18 20.96
N ARG A 166 19.54 3.04 21.94
CA ARG A 166 19.79 2.63 23.33
C ARG A 166 18.52 2.15 24.05
N GLN A 167 17.36 2.75 23.77
CA GLN A 167 16.07 2.35 24.37
C GLN A 167 15.48 1.09 23.72
N ASN A 168 15.55 0.95 22.39
CA ASN A 168 15.01 -0.19 21.65
C ASN A 168 15.94 -1.42 21.63
N GLY A 169 17.13 -1.35 22.20
CA GLY A 169 18.08 -2.47 22.18
C GLY A 169 18.63 -2.81 20.79
N GLU A 170 18.32 -2.04 19.75
CA GLU A 170 18.85 -2.15 18.38
C GLU A 170 20.36 -1.78 18.28
N GLY A 171 21.03 -1.61 19.42
CA GLY A 171 22.43 -1.26 19.54
C GLY A 171 23.35 -2.47 19.53
N SER A 172 23.46 -3.18 18.40
CA SER A 172 24.55 -4.15 18.17
C SER A 172 25.51 -3.74 17.05
N GLY A 173 25.45 -2.48 16.59
CA GLY A 173 26.55 -1.88 15.85
C GLY A 173 27.67 -1.54 16.83
N LYS A 174 28.67 -2.43 16.96
CA LYS A 174 29.91 -2.21 17.71
C LYS A 174 30.31 -0.75 17.56
N GLU A 175 30.36 0.00 18.67
CA GLU A 175 30.92 1.34 18.69
C GLU A 175 32.24 1.26 17.93
N GLN A 176 32.30 1.90 16.76
CA GLN A 176 33.46 1.81 15.88
C GLN A 176 34.58 2.48 16.63
N LYS A 177 35.34 1.66 17.38
CA LYS A 177 36.41 2.09 18.28
C LYS A 177 37.28 3.02 17.46
N ARG A 178 37.23 4.32 17.78
CA ARG A 178 38.10 5.31 17.13
C ARG A 178 39.50 4.72 17.20
N ARG A 179 40.09 4.42 16.03
CA ARG A 179 41.47 3.95 15.93
C ARG A 179 42.31 5.05 16.59
N ARG A 180 42.68 4.86 17.86
CA ARG A 180 43.59 5.79 18.54
C ARG A 180 44.92 5.64 17.81
N SER A 181 45.42 6.73 17.21
CA SER A 181 46.72 6.83 16.52
C SER A 181 47.93 6.64 17.45
N GLY A 182 47.87 5.70 18.40
CA GLY A 182 48.99 5.41 19.29
C GLY A 182 50.22 4.94 18.50
N ASP A 183 50.00 4.19 17.42
CA ASP A 183 51.05 3.64 16.58
C ASP A 183 51.78 4.74 15.77
N MET A 184 51.03 5.68 15.21
CA MET A 184 51.61 6.82 14.49
C MET A 184 52.35 7.80 15.41
N MET A 185 51.86 8.01 16.64
CA MET A 185 52.59 8.83 17.63
C MET A 185 53.90 8.17 18.06
N LYS A 186 53.91 6.85 18.22
CA LYS A 186 55.14 6.10 18.53
C LYS A 186 56.15 6.20 17.39
N TRP A 187 55.71 6.04 16.14
CA TRP A 187 56.56 6.21 14.97
C TRP A 187 57.12 7.64 14.84
N LEU A 188 56.31 8.67 15.15
CA LEU A 188 56.79 10.05 15.16
C LEU A 188 57.83 10.30 16.26
N GLN A 189 57.66 9.71 17.45
CA GLN A 189 58.64 9.81 18.53
C GLN A 189 59.96 9.12 18.17
N GLU A 190 59.89 7.89 17.67
CA GLU A 190 61.06 7.10 17.25
C GLU A 190 61.84 7.80 16.13
N ARG A 191 61.14 8.38 15.16
CA ARG A 191 61.76 9.16 14.07
C ARG A 191 62.48 10.42 14.58
N VAL A 192 61.91 11.11 15.58
CA VAL A 192 62.54 12.30 16.19
C VAL A 192 63.79 11.92 17.00
N GLU A 193 63.78 10.76 17.67
CA GLU A 193 64.95 10.26 18.39
C GLU A 193 66.10 9.90 17.44
N LEU A 194 65.81 9.16 16.36
CA LEU A 194 66.77 8.82 15.31
C LEU A 194 67.42 10.07 14.69
N GLU A 195 66.62 11.06 14.28
CA GLU A 195 67.15 12.30 13.68
C GLU A 195 68.06 13.08 14.67
N LYS A 196 67.73 13.04 15.96
CA LYS A 196 68.53 13.67 17.01
C LYS A 196 69.86 12.94 17.23
N GLU A 197 69.88 11.62 17.13
CA GLU A 197 71.09 10.81 17.24
C GLU A 197 72.00 10.99 16.03
N GLU A 198 71.47 10.92 14.81
CA GLU A 198 72.23 11.19 13.59
C GLU A 198 72.88 12.57 13.61
N LYS A 199 72.15 13.60 14.05
CA LYS A 199 72.67 14.97 14.19
C LYS A 199 73.73 15.10 15.29
N LYS A 200 73.74 14.21 16.29
CA LYS A 200 74.80 14.17 17.30
C LYS A 200 76.04 13.47 16.75
N ALA A 201 75.87 12.31 16.13
CA ALA A 201 76.95 11.54 15.50
C ALA A 201 77.69 12.36 14.44
N LYS A 202 76.96 13.06 13.57
CA LYS A 202 77.57 13.93 12.56
C LYS A 202 78.42 15.05 13.17
N ARG A 203 77.97 15.66 14.27
CA ARG A 203 78.75 16.69 14.99
C ARG A 203 79.94 16.12 15.76
N GLU A 204 79.94 14.84 16.07
CA GLU A 204 81.05 14.15 16.69
C GLU A 204 82.10 13.78 15.64
N GLU A 205 81.67 13.21 14.52
CA GLU A 205 82.53 12.92 13.36
C GLU A 205 83.19 14.20 12.81
N GLU A 206 82.47 15.32 12.70
CA GLU A 206 83.06 16.61 12.31
C GLU A 206 84.13 17.07 13.32
N ARG A 207 83.91 16.84 14.63
CA ARG A 207 84.90 17.20 15.66
C ARG A 207 86.13 16.30 15.58
N GLU A 208 85.96 15.00 15.41
CA GLU A 208 87.05 14.04 15.23
C GLU A 208 87.84 14.33 13.95
N TYR A 209 87.17 14.63 12.83
CA TYR A 209 87.81 15.02 11.58
C TYR A 209 88.68 16.27 11.76
N HIS A 210 88.17 17.30 12.42
CA HIS A 210 88.93 18.51 12.73
C HIS A 210 90.12 18.23 13.66
N GLU A 211 89.97 17.34 14.63
CA GLU A 211 91.05 16.94 15.54
C GLU A 211 92.16 16.17 14.82
N VAL A 212 91.82 15.19 13.97
CA VAL A 212 92.79 14.46 13.15
C VAL A 212 93.53 15.41 12.19
N GLN A 213 92.82 16.37 11.58
CA GLN A 213 93.45 17.39 10.74
C GLN A 213 94.43 18.27 11.53
N ARG A 214 94.07 18.66 12.77
CA ARG A 214 94.96 19.45 13.64
C ARG A 214 96.22 18.66 13.99
N VAL A 215 96.07 17.40 14.40
CA VAL A 215 97.21 16.52 14.73
C VAL A 215 98.12 16.32 13.52
N GLN A 216 97.57 16.07 12.32
CA GLN A 216 98.38 15.96 11.09
C GLN A 216 99.18 17.24 10.79
N GLN A 217 98.59 18.42 10.98
CA GLN A 217 99.32 19.68 10.79
C GLN A 217 100.43 19.86 11.84
N GLU A 218 100.16 19.53 13.09
CA GLU A 218 101.16 19.56 14.17
C GLU A 218 102.31 18.59 13.90
N GLU A 219 102.04 17.35 13.47
CA GLU A 219 103.08 16.37 13.09
C GLU A 219 103.91 16.86 11.89
N MET A 220 103.27 17.41 10.84
CA MET A 220 103.97 17.94 9.67
C MET A 220 104.89 19.10 10.03
N THR A 221 104.42 20.02 10.88
CA THR A 221 105.24 21.14 11.35
C THR A 221 106.42 20.67 12.20
N GLN A 222 106.22 19.71 13.11
CA GLN A 222 107.32 19.12 13.89
C GLN A 222 108.37 18.43 13.01
N ALA A 223 107.95 17.64 12.02
CA ALA A 223 108.86 16.99 11.08
C ALA A 223 109.70 18.01 10.28
N MET A 224 109.09 19.12 9.84
CA MET A 224 109.80 20.20 9.15
C MET A 224 110.89 20.83 10.03
N HIS A 225 110.61 21.04 11.31
CA HIS A 225 111.58 21.59 12.26
C HIS A 225 112.73 20.61 12.55
N GLN A 226 112.51 19.30 12.50
CA GLN A 226 113.57 18.29 12.69
C GLN A 226 114.50 18.18 11.47
N THR A 227 114.01 18.41 10.25
CA THR A 227 114.86 18.41 9.03
C THR A 227 115.71 19.66 8.83
N GLN A 228 115.53 20.71 9.65
CA GLN A 228 116.32 21.96 9.60
C GLN A 228 117.46 22.04 10.64
N GLN A 229 117.70 20.97 11.41
CA GLN A 229 118.88 20.82 12.29
C GLN A 229 119.88 19.83 11.68
#